data_AF-B7R4X3-F1
#
_entry.id   AF-B7R4X3-F1
#
_cell.length_a   1.000
_cell.length_b   1.000
_cell.length_c   1.000
_cell.angle_alpha   90.00
_cell.angle_beta   90.00
_cell.angle_gamma   90.00
#
_symmetry.space_group_name_H-M   'P 1'
#
loop_
_entity.id
_entity.type
_entity.pdbx_description
1 polymer ?
#
loop_
_entity_poly.entity_id
_entity_poly.type
_entity_poly.pdbx_seq_one_letter_code
_entity_poly.pdbx_strand_id
1 'polypeptide(L)'
;MIPRELERFVRRLVKYFGGDVTIILFGSRARGDFNRASDYDLIVVSKRLKGNPLRRTRPLYALNEDFLEVDILAYTPSEFLRAMENLSPSVLDAMKEGILLHDNGFYKIAKRHFEELKRKGLKKDRYWRIRIVSKENEHV
;
A
#
# COMPACT_ATOMS: atom_id res chain seq x y z
N MET A 1 17.61 -5.83 -1.79
CA MET A 1 17.40 -7.27 -1.51
C MET A 1 16.41 -7.37 -0.37
N ILE A 2 15.35 -8.17 -0.51
CA ILE A 2 14.35 -8.37 0.54
C ILE A 2 14.92 -9.37 1.56
N PRO A 3 14.92 -9.07 2.87
CA PRO A 3 15.43 -10.01 3.88
C PRO A 3 14.59 -11.28 3.98
N ARG A 4 15.24 -12.41 4.31
CA ARG A 4 14.61 -13.74 4.37
C ARG A 4 13.48 -13.80 5.40
N GLU A 5 13.63 -13.09 6.50
CA GLU A 5 12.65 -12.96 7.56
C GLU A 5 11.36 -12.32 7.03
N LEU A 6 11.49 -11.24 6.24
CA LEU A 6 10.34 -10.59 5.61
C LEU A 6 9.65 -11.51 4.60
N GLU A 7 10.42 -12.25 3.81
CA GLU A 7 9.85 -13.25 2.90
C GLU A 7 9.06 -14.34 3.65
N ARG A 8 9.58 -14.84 4.78
CA ARG A 8 8.85 -15.79 5.64
C ARG A 8 7.55 -15.18 6.17
N PHE A 9 7.61 -13.93 6.65
CA PHE A 9 6.43 -13.24 7.15
C PHE A 9 5.35 -13.03 6.08
N VAL A 10 5.75 -12.58 4.88
CA VAL A 10 4.85 -12.44 3.72
C VAL A 10 4.22 -13.78 3.37
N ARG A 11 4.99 -14.88 3.34
CA ARG A 11 4.45 -16.23 3.09
C ARG A 11 3.39 -16.63 4.13
N ARG A 12 3.59 -16.31 5.41
CA ARG A 12 2.58 -16.56 6.46
C ARG A 12 1.30 -15.74 6.24
N LEU A 13 1.42 -14.46 5.85
CA LEU A 13 0.27 -13.63 5.47
C LEU A 13 -0.48 -14.21 4.26
N VAL A 14 0.24 -14.58 3.19
CA VAL A 14 -0.36 -15.18 2.00
C VAL A 14 -1.11 -16.47 2.34
N LYS A 15 -0.52 -17.33 3.18
CA LYS A 15 -1.16 -18.56 3.66
C LYS A 15 -2.41 -18.27 4.49
N TYR A 16 -2.36 -17.29 5.39
CA TYR A 16 -3.50 -16.88 6.23
C TYR A 16 -4.72 -16.46 5.39
N PHE A 17 -4.49 -15.77 4.28
CA PHE A 17 -5.56 -15.37 3.35
C PHE A 17 -5.88 -16.41 2.27
N GLY A 18 -5.22 -17.57 2.26
CA GLY A 18 -5.40 -18.61 1.24
C GLY A 18 -5.01 -18.13 -0.17
N GLY A 19 -3.99 -17.28 -0.29
CA GLY A 19 -3.53 -16.71 -1.56
C GLY A 19 -4.27 -15.45 -2.01
N ASP A 20 -5.47 -15.19 -1.50
CA ASP A 20 -6.33 -14.06 -1.88
C ASP A 20 -6.00 -12.78 -1.09
N VAL A 21 -4.81 -12.24 -1.32
CA VAL A 21 -4.30 -11.01 -0.72
C VAL A 21 -3.36 -10.29 -1.68
N THR A 22 -3.27 -8.97 -1.60
CA THR A 22 -2.18 -8.18 -2.19
C THR A 22 -1.38 -7.56 -1.06
N ILE A 23 -0.05 -7.65 -1.13
CA ILE A 23 0.86 -7.15 -0.09
C ILE A 23 1.88 -6.23 -0.75
N ILE A 24 1.97 -5.00 -0.25
CA ILE A 24 2.87 -3.97 -0.77
C ILE A 24 3.75 -3.50 0.38
N LEU A 25 5.07 -3.56 0.20
CA LEU A 25 6.02 -2.86 1.05
C LEU A 25 6.09 -1.41 0.61
N PHE A 26 5.94 -0.48 1.53
CA PHE A 26 6.08 0.95 1.27
C PHE A 26 7.00 1.60 2.31
N GLY A 27 6.98 2.92 2.40
CA GLY A 27 7.77 3.65 3.40
C GLY A 27 9.26 3.71 3.06
N SER A 28 10.08 3.97 4.09
CA SER A 28 11.51 4.23 3.91
C SER A 28 12.25 3.03 3.33
N ARG A 29 11.82 1.82 3.69
CA ARG A 29 12.41 0.57 3.15
C ARG A 29 12.12 0.36 1.68
N ALA A 30 11.00 0.86 1.16
CA ALA A 30 10.71 0.84 -0.27
C ALA A 30 11.49 1.92 -1.04
N ARG A 31 11.74 3.09 -0.42
CA ARG A 31 12.50 4.20 -1.02
C ARG A 31 14.02 4.04 -0.98
N GLY A 32 14.53 3.17 -0.11
CA GLY A 32 15.96 2.93 0.05
C GLY A 32 16.68 3.97 0.93
N ASP A 33 15.94 4.84 1.62
CA ASP A 33 16.44 5.87 2.54
C ASP A 33 16.41 5.42 4.02
N PHE A 34 16.22 4.12 4.27
CA PHE A 34 16.04 3.55 5.60
C PHE A 34 17.36 3.32 6.36
N ASN A 35 17.30 3.47 7.69
CA ASN A 35 18.34 2.98 8.59
C ASN A 35 17.99 1.55 9.07
N ARG A 36 18.94 0.83 9.68
CA ARG A 36 18.72 -0.56 10.10
C ARG A 36 17.57 -0.75 11.09
N ALA A 37 17.20 0.31 11.82
CA ALA A 37 16.14 0.35 12.84
C ALA A 37 14.79 0.86 12.31
N SER A 38 14.61 0.94 10.97
CA SER A 38 13.32 1.35 10.41
C SER A 38 12.37 0.16 10.35
N ASP A 39 11.11 0.37 10.70
CA ASP A 39 10.05 -0.64 10.57
C ASP A 39 9.84 -1.03 9.09
N TYR A 40 9.28 -2.23 8.84
CA TYR A 40 8.74 -2.61 7.53
C TYR A 40 7.28 -2.19 7.44
N ASP A 41 7.02 -1.13 6.69
CA ASP A 41 5.66 -0.65 6.43
C ASP A 41 4.96 -1.49 5.36
N LEU A 42 3.94 -2.25 5.75
CA LEU A 42 3.19 -3.12 4.85
C LEU A 42 1.75 -2.63 4.68
N ILE A 43 1.31 -2.56 3.43
CA ILE A 43 -0.12 -2.54 3.12
C ILE A 43 -0.56 -3.95 2.78
N VAL A 44 -1.61 -4.42 3.45
CA VAL A 44 -2.25 -5.72 3.20
C VAL A 44 -3.67 -5.46 2.70
N VAL A 45 -3.98 -5.91 1.49
CA VAL A 45 -5.30 -5.74 0.87
C VAL A 45 -5.97 -7.08 0.63
N SER A 46 -7.15 -7.31 1.21
CA SER A 46 -7.93 -8.54 0.97
C SER A 46 -9.42 -8.32 1.20
N LYS A 47 -10.26 -9.00 0.40
CA LYS A 47 -11.73 -9.03 0.62
C LYS A 47 -12.12 -9.82 1.88
N ARG A 48 -11.21 -10.65 2.41
CA ARG A 48 -11.44 -11.46 3.61
C ARG A 48 -11.33 -10.66 4.91
N LEU A 49 -10.79 -9.44 4.85
CA LEU A 49 -10.74 -8.54 5.98
C LEU A 49 -12.16 -8.09 6.37
N LYS A 50 -12.51 -8.24 7.65
CA LYS A 50 -13.84 -7.92 8.18
C LYS A 50 -13.75 -7.15 9.49
N GLY A 51 -14.78 -6.37 9.80
CA GLY A 51 -14.95 -5.72 11.10
C GLY A 51 -14.05 -4.50 11.32
N ASN A 52 -13.84 -4.16 12.59
CA ASN A 52 -13.12 -2.95 12.98
C ASN A 52 -11.63 -2.97 12.52
N PRO A 53 -11.10 -1.89 11.90
CA PRO A 53 -9.71 -1.78 11.44
C PRO A 53 -8.64 -2.17 12.46
N LEU A 54 -8.77 -1.73 13.73
CA LEU A 54 -7.79 -2.03 14.78
C LEU A 54 -7.83 -3.49 15.24
N ARG A 55 -8.99 -4.15 15.10
CA ARG A 55 -9.15 -5.55 15.51
C ARG A 55 -8.71 -6.52 14.42
N ARG A 56 -8.88 -6.15 13.14
CA ARG A 56 -8.54 -7.02 12.01
C ARG A 56 -7.04 -7.12 11.73
N THR A 57 -6.23 -6.17 12.18
CA THR A 57 -4.76 -6.19 12.05
C THR A 57 -4.07 -7.07 13.10
N ARG A 58 -4.63 -7.19 14.31
CA ARG A 58 -4.10 -8.04 15.39
C ARG A 58 -3.71 -9.47 14.95
N PRO A 59 -4.56 -10.25 14.25
CA PRO A 59 -4.16 -11.58 13.80
C PRO A 59 -3.02 -11.55 12.77
N LEU A 60 -2.81 -10.44 12.06
CA LEU A 60 -1.71 -10.31 11.10
C LEU A 60 -0.37 -10.12 11.82
N TYR A 61 -0.35 -9.30 12.87
CA TYR A 61 0.83 -9.17 13.73
C TYR A 61 1.19 -10.48 14.44
N ALA A 62 0.19 -11.28 14.83
CA ALA A 62 0.43 -12.58 15.46
C ALA A 62 1.14 -13.59 14.53
N LEU A 63 1.16 -13.35 13.22
CA LEU A 63 1.90 -14.17 12.24
C LEU A 63 3.39 -13.78 12.16
N ASN A 64 3.85 -12.75 12.89
CA ASN A 64 5.22 -12.30 12.88
C ASN A 64 6.09 -13.06 13.91
N GLU A 65 6.42 -14.31 13.59
CA GLU A 65 7.24 -15.18 14.44
C GLU A 65 8.72 -14.76 14.51
N ASP A 66 9.18 -13.97 13.54
CA ASP A 66 10.57 -13.53 13.41
C ASP A 66 10.83 -12.20 14.15
N PHE A 67 9.86 -11.71 14.94
CA PHE A 67 9.93 -10.45 15.71
C PHE A 67 10.39 -9.24 14.89
N LEU A 68 9.98 -9.18 13.62
CA LEU A 68 10.26 -8.04 12.76
C LEU A 68 9.55 -6.80 13.30
N GLU A 69 10.22 -5.65 13.27
CA GLU A 69 9.53 -4.37 13.44
C GLU A 69 8.71 -4.10 12.17
N VAL A 70 7.39 -4.28 12.25
CA VAL A 70 6.47 -4.12 11.11
C VAL A 70 5.35 -3.18 11.51
N ASP A 71 4.91 -2.34 10.58
CA ASP A 71 3.63 -1.64 10.68
C ASP A 71 2.70 -2.13 9.56
N ILE A 72 1.44 -2.40 9.88
CA ILE A 72 0.50 -3.05 8.97
C ILE A 72 -0.75 -2.20 8.82
N LEU A 73 -0.92 -1.64 7.62
CA LEU A 73 -2.17 -1.03 7.20
C LEU A 73 -3.00 -2.06 6.42
N ALA A 74 -4.15 -2.46 6.99
CA ALA A 74 -5.02 -3.47 6.39
C ALA A 74 -6.28 -2.87 5.79
N TYR A 75 -6.51 -3.10 4.50
CA TYR A 75 -7.65 -2.56 3.74
C TYR A 75 -8.42 -3.65 3.00
N THR A 76 -9.73 -3.52 2.91
CA THR A 76 -10.47 -4.14 1.81
C THR A 76 -10.16 -3.39 0.50
N PRO A 77 -10.37 -4.00 -0.68
CA PRO A 77 -10.16 -3.33 -1.96
C PRO A 77 -10.88 -1.98 -2.08
N SER A 78 -12.12 -1.88 -1.59
CA SER A 78 -12.90 -0.64 -1.64
C SER A 78 -12.40 0.41 -0.66
N GLU A 79 -11.97 0.02 0.55
CA GLU A 79 -11.33 0.95 1.49
C GLU A 79 -10.00 1.48 0.94
N PHE A 80 -9.21 0.64 0.27
CA PHE A 80 -7.94 1.05 -0.33
C PHE A 80 -8.14 2.11 -1.43
N LEU A 81 -9.07 1.86 -2.37
CA LEU A 81 -9.39 2.82 -3.43
C LEU A 81 -9.92 4.14 -2.86
N ARG A 82 -10.81 4.08 -1.86
CA ARG A 82 -11.33 5.27 -1.18
C ARG A 82 -10.22 6.05 -0.45
N ALA A 83 -9.30 5.35 0.20
CA ALA A 83 -8.15 5.98 0.85
C ALA A 83 -7.24 6.68 -0.19
N MET A 84 -7.10 6.09 -1.38
CA MET A 84 -6.39 6.71 -2.51
C MET A 84 -7.05 8.01 -2.97
N GLU A 85 -8.37 8.00 -3.15
CA GLU A 85 -9.17 9.19 -3.52
C GLU A 85 -9.10 10.28 -2.45
N ASN A 86 -9.10 9.89 -1.17
CA ASN A 86 -8.95 10.77 -0.02
C ASN A 86 -7.50 11.24 0.23
N LEU A 87 -6.60 11.02 -0.74
CA LEU A 87 -5.21 11.45 -0.71
C LEU A 87 -4.40 10.90 0.47
N SER A 88 -4.72 9.68 0.92
CA SER A 88 -3.95 8.99 1.96
C SER A 88 -2.46 8.88 1.54
N PRO A 89 -1.52 9.48 2.30
CA PRO A 89 -0.12 9.48 1.92
C PRO A 89 0.48 8.08 1.82
N SER A 90 0.14 7.18 2.75
CA SER A 90 0.65 5.80 2.74
C SER A 90 0.19 5.02 1.51
N VAL A 91 -1.09 5.10 1.17
CA VAL A 91 -1.65 4.45 -0.02
C VAL A 91 -1.04 5.01 -1.30
N LEU A 92 -0.95 6.33 -1.42
CA LEU A 92 -0.38 6.96 -2.62
C LEU A 92 1.13 6.69 -2.75
N ASP A 93 1.86 6.68 -1.64
CA ASP A 93 3.28 6.32 -1.63
C ASP A 93 3.49 4.86 -2.02
N ALA A 94 2.67 3.94 -1.50
CA ALA A 94 2.68 2.54 -1.91
C ALA A 94 2.41 2.37 -3.41
N MET A 95 1.53 3.17 -4.00
CA MET A 95 1.26 3.11 -5.44
C MET A 95 2.34 3.77 -6.31
N LYS A 96 3.03 4.79 -5.77
CA LYS A 96 4.09 5.52 -6.48
C LYS A 96 5.42 4.77 -6.43
N GLU A 97 5.82 4.31 -5.25
CA GLU A 97 7.18 3.86 -4.91
C GLU A 97 7.21 2.50 -4.20
N GLY A 98 6.04 1.92 -3.87
CA GLY A 98 5.97 0.65 -3.15
C GLY A 98 6.46 -0.55 -3.97
N ILE A 99 6.99 -1.55 -3.26
CA ILE A 99 7.42 -2.83 -3.81
C ILE A 99 6.30 -3.84 -3.62
N LEU A 100 5.80 -4.38 -4.72
CA LEU A 100 4.79 -5.44 -4.71
C LEU A 100 5.43 -6.75 -4.24
N LEU A 101 4.99 -7.26 -3.08
CA LEU A 101 5.50 -8.50 -2.49
C LEU A 101 4.67 -9.72 -2.90
N HIS A 102 3.37 -9.53 -3.06
CA HIS A 102 2.42 -10.55 -3.52
C HIS A 102 1.18 -9.87 -4.08
N ASP A 103 0.53 -10.46 -5.09
CA ASP A 103 -0.69 -9.91 -5.70
C ASP A 103 -1.73 -11.01 -5.95
N ASN A 104 -2.99 -10.71 -5.66
CA ASN A 104 -4.15 -11.53 -6.04
C ASN A 104 -4.86 -11.00 -7.30
N GLY A 105 -4.26 -10.04 -8.00
CA GLY A 105 -4.81 -9.36 -9.18
C GLY A 105 -5.41 -7.98 -8.89
N PHE A 106 -5.56 -7.60 -7.61
CA PHE A 106 -6.05 -6.26 -7.25
C PHE A 106 -5.06 -5.15 -7.62
N TYR A 107 -3.75 -5.38 -7.57
CA TYR A 107 -2.75 -4.33 -7.77
C TYR A 107 -2.89 -3.65 -9.14
N LYS A 108 -3.21 -4.40 -10.20
CA LYS A 108 -3.46 -3.84 -11.54
C LYS A 108 -4.66 -2.88 -11.57
N ILE A 109 -5.70 -3.18 -10.81
CA ILE A 109 -6.88 -2.30 -10.69
C ILE A 109 -6.49 -1.01 -9.96
N ALA A 110 -5.81 -1.14 -8.82
CA ALA A 110 -5.32 0.00 -8.05
C ALA A 110 -4.38 0.89 -8.87
N LYS A 111 -3.47 0.30 -9.66
CA LYS A 111 -2.54 1.05 -10.50
C LYS A 111 -3.25 1.86 -11.59
N ARG A 112 -4.25 1.28 -12.25
CA ARG A 112 -5.06 2.03 -13.24
C ARG A 112 -5.74 3.23 -12.61
N HIS A 113 -6.36 3.04 -11.45
CA HIS A 113 -7.03 4.12 -10.73
C HIS A 113 -6.05 5.22 -10.29
N PHE A 114 -4.86 4.85 -9.82
CA PHE A 114 -3.80 5.80 -9.49
C PHE A 114 -3.35 6.63 -10.70
N GLU A 115 -3.19 6.02 -11.87
CA GLU A 115 -2.85 6.74 -13.11
C GLU A 115 -4.00 7.66 -13.59
N GLU A 116 -5.25 7.26 -13.39
CA GLU A 116 -6.41 8.14 -13.64
C GLU A 116 -6.39 9.38 -12.75
N LEU A 117 -6.09 9.21 -11.45
CA LEU A 117 -5.94 10.34 -10.53
C LEU A 117 -4.79 11.26 -10.97
N LYS A 118 -3.66 10.71 -11.43
CA LYS A 118 -2.55 11.50 -11.99
C LYS A 118 -2.99 12.30 -13.21
N ARG A 119 -3.77 11.71 -14.12
CA ARG A 119 -4.36 12.42 -15.27
C ARG A 119 -5.31 13.54 -14.84
N LYS A 120 -6.01 13.37 -13.73
CA LYS A 120 -6.87 14.40 -13.10
C LYS A 120 -6.09 15.45 -12.31
N GLY A 121 -4.75 15.38 -12.29
CA GLY A 121 -3.87 16.36 -11.69
C GLY A 121 -3.36 16.01 -10.29
N LEU A 122 -3.51 14.75 -9.85
CA LEU A 122 -2.82 14.25 -8.66
C LEU A 122 -1.31 14.37 -8.84
N LYS A 123 -0.65 14.95 -7.85
CA LYS A 123 0.80 15.08 -7.80
C LYS A 123 1.32 15.12 -6.36
N LYS A 124 2.60 14.80 -6.20
CA LYS A 124 3.33 14.90 -4.93
C LYS A 124 4.36 16.00 -5.04
N ASP A 125 4.22 17.07 -4.25
CA ASP A 125 5.32 18.00 -3.97
C ASP A 125 5.85 17.67 -2.57
N ARG A 126 5.65 18.54 -1.56
CA ARG A 126 5.84 18.18 -0.14
C ARG A 126 4.73 17.23 0.36
N TYR A 127 3.50 17.42 -0.10
CA TYR A 127 2.34 16.59 0.22
C TYR A 127 1.60 16.21 -1.07
N TRP A 128 0.78 15.17 -0.99
CA TRP A 128 -0.13 14.79 -2.07
C TRP A 128 -1.25 15.81 -2.23
N ARG A 129 -1.53 16.19 -3.48
CA ARG A 129 -2.61 17.13 -3.81
C ARG A 129 -3.09 16.93 -5.24
N ILE A 130 -4.32 17.39 -5.50
CA ILE A 130 -4.87 17.48 -6.85
C ILE A 130 -4.79 18.95 -7.29
N ARG A 131 -4.12 19.22 -8.42
CA ARG A 131 -4.25 20.50 -9.12
C ARG A 131 -5.21 20.30 -10.28
N ILE A 132 -6.34 21.01 -10.25
CA ILE A 132 -7.22 21.06 -11.42
C ILE A 132 -6.39 21.61 -12.58
N VAL A 133 -6.23 20.82 -13.63
CA VAL A 133 -5.65 21.31 -14.88
C VAL A 133 -6.75 22.13 -15.54
N SER A 134 -6.72 23.45 -15.38
CA SER A 134 -7.55 24.33 -16.20
C SER A 134 -7.13 24.13 -17.65
N LYS A 135 -8.08 23.73 -18.50
CA LYS A 135 -7.94 23.89 -19.95
C LYS A 135 -8.08 25.38 -20.26
N GLU A 136 -7.04 26.16 -19.98
CA GLU A 136 -6.93 27.53 -20.49
C GLU A 136 -5.62 27.60 -21.28
N ASN A 137 -5.77 27.50 -22.60
CA ASN A 137 -4.92 28.07 -23.68
C ASN A 137 -5.13 27.30 -24.99
N GLU A 138 -6.36 27.30 -25.49
CA GLU A 138 -6.62 27.19 -26.93
C GLU A 138 -7.52 28.38 -27.26
N HIS A 139 -6.92 29.52 -27.55
CA HIS A 139 -7.41 30.58 -28.45
C HIS A 139 -6.30 31.64 -28.53
N VAL A 140 -5.34 31.35 -29.41
CA VAL A 140 -4.56 32.36 -30.14
C VAL A 140 -5.40 32.79 -31.33
#